data_AF-A0A1I1EPV7-F1
#
_entry.id   AF-A0A1I1EPV7-F1
#
_cell.length_a   1.000
_cell.length_b   1.000
_cell.length_c   1.000
_cell.angle_alpha   90.00
_cell.angle_beta   90.00
_cell.angle_gamma   90.00
#
_symmetry.space_group_name_H-M   'P 1'
#
loop_
_entity.id
_entity.type
_entity.pdbx_description
1 polymer ?
#
loop_
_entity_poly.entity_id
_entity_poly.type
_entity_poly.pdbx_seq_one_letter_code
_entity_poly.pdbx_strand_id
1 'polypeptide(L)'
;MKKQWSMVGAIILFLGIAFLSVLNVDPVPVNFGFAEVEWPLIIIIFASVLLGALIATLLSTYRAFKDQREQKHQKSAEKSDAGPSSRAGMMRSEKSSKDRSNDEKSDSDTKSQNDDIL
;
A
#
# COMPACT_ATOMS: atom_id res chain seq x y z
N MET A 1 17.37 -10.74 -14.89
CA MET A 1 16.81 -11.80 -15.76
C MET A 1 15.28 -11.95 -15.69
N LYS A 2 14.57 -11.65 -14.58
CA LYS A 2 13.17 -12.09 -14.34
C LYS A 2 12.08 -11.33 -15.12
N LYS A 3 12.34 -10.09 -15.53
CA LYS A 3 11.34 -9.20 -16.16
C LYS A 3 11.14 -9.48 -17.66
N GLN A 4 12.14 -10.07 -18.33
CA GLN A 4 12.04 -10.47 -19.73
C GLN A 4 11.29 -11.79 -19.94
N TRP A 5 11.25 -12.66 -18.93
CA TRP A 5 10.46 -13.90 -18.98
C TRP A 5 8.96 -13.63 -19.13
N SER A 6 8.47 -12.50 -18.64
CA SER A 6 7.09 -12.05 -18.88
C SER A 6 6.81 -11.77 -20.35
N MET A 7 7.79 -11.22 -21.09
CA MET A 7 7.64 -10.93 -22.52
C MET A 7 7.63 -12.23 -23.34
N VAL A 8 8.55 -13.15 -23.02
CA VAL A 8 8.60 -14.47 -23.66
C VAL A 8 7.32 -15.25 -23.39
N GLY A 9 6.84 -15.25 -22.14
CA GLY A 9 5.57 -15.88 -21.78
C GLY A 9 4.36 -15.28 -22.50
N ALA A 10 4.32 -13.96 -22.69
CA ALA A 10 3.27 -13.29 -23.45
C ALA A 10 3.27 -13.70 -24.94
N ILE A 11 4.46 -13.82 -25.55
CA ILE A 11 4.57 -14.28 -26.94
C ILE A 11 4.10 -15.73 -27.07
N ILE A 12 4.54 -16.63 -26.18
CA ILE A 12 4.11 -18.03 -26.18
C ILE A 12 2.59 -18.14 -26.01
N LEU A 13 2.02 -17.35 -25.08
CA LEU A 13 0.58 -17.30 -24.86
C LEU A 13 -0.17 -16.79 -26.10
N PHE A 14 0.30 -15.70 -26.71
CA PHE A 14 -0.28 -15.14 -27.93
C PHE A 14 -0.28 -16.18 -29.07
N LEU A 15 0.83 -16.91 -29.23
CA LEU A 15 0.94 -18.00 -30.20
C LEU A 15 -0.06 -19.13 -29.90
N GLY A 16 -0.25 -19.47 -28.62
CA GLY A 16 -1.26 -20.45 -28.20
C GLY A 16 -2.69 -20.01 -28.52
N ILE A 17 -3.03 -18.74 -28.28
CA ILE A 17 -4.33 -18.16 -28.63
C ILE A 17 -4.54 -18.16 -30.15
N ALA A 18 -3.52 -17.78 -30.93
CA ALA A 18 -3.58 -17.81 -32.39
C ALA A 18 -3.80 -19.24 -32.92
N PHE A 19 -3.11 -20.22 -32.34
CA PHE A 19 -3.29 -21.62 -32.69
C PHE A 19 -4.71 -22.12 -32.38
N LEU A 20 -5.23 -21.82 -31.19
CA LEU A 20 -6.59 -22.13 -30.79
C LEU A 20 -7.62 -21.47 -31.72
N SER A 21 -7.36 -20.24 -32.14
CA SER A 21 -8.19 -19.50 -33.09
C SER A 21 -8.26 -20.18 -34.46
N VAL A 22 -7.16 -20.74 -34.96
CA VAL A 22 -7.13 -21.46 -36.24
C VAL A 22 -7.85 -22.81 -36.12
N LEU A 23 -7.60 -23.55 -35.05
CA LEU A 23 -8.20 -24.89 -34.87
C LEU A 23 -9.69 -24.86 -34.54
N ASN A 24 -10.18 -23.77 -33.95
CA ASN A 24 -11.56 -23.64 -33.51
C ASN A 24 -12.30 -22.51 -34.26
N VAL A 25 -11.92 -22.29 -35.52
CA VAL A 25 -12.64 -21.39 -36.45
C VAL A 25 -13.87 -22.06 -37.06
N ASP A 26 -14.56 -22.88 -36.27
CA ASP A 26 -15.80 -23.50 -36.72
C ASP A 26 -16.91 -22.45 -36.68
N PRO A 27 -17.64 -22.24 -37.79
CA PRO A 27 -18.76 -21.32 -37.83
C PRO A 27 -19.87 -21.85 -36.93
N VAL A 28 -20.31 -21.03 -35.96
CA VAL A 28 -21.43 -21.35 -35.09
C VAL A 28 -22.55 -20.37 -35.35
N PRO A 29 -23.78 -20.84 -35.66
CA PRO A 29 -24.92 -19.96 -35.86
C PRO A 29 -25.30 -19.30 -34.53
N VAL A 30 -25.35 -17.97 -34.54
CA VAL A 30 -25.80 -17.17 -33.40
C VAL A 30 -27.08 -16.47 -33.76
N ASN A 31 -28.15 -16.80 -33.02
CA ASN A 31 -29.44 -16.15 -33.18
C ASN A 31 -29.55 -14.94 -32.25
N PHE A 32 -29.64 -13.74 -32.84
CA PHE A 32 -29.84 -12.48 -32.10
C PHE A 32 -31.31 -12.10 -31.91
N GLY A 33 -32.24 -13.01 -32.25
CA GLY A 33 -33.70 -12.78 -32.20
C GLY A 33 -34.28 -12.07 -33.43
N PHE A 34 -33.46 -11.28 -34.15
CA PHE A 34 -33.86 -10.58 -35.39
C PHE A 34 -32.95 -10.89 -36.59
N ALA A 35 -31.78 -11.48 -36.35
CA ALA A 35 -30.85 -11.92 -37.37
C ALA A 35 -30.09 -13.15 -36.87
N GLU A 36 -29.75 -14.05 -37.78
CA GLU A 36 -28.89 -15.19 -37.53
C GLU A 36 -27.60 -15.00 -38.31
N VAL A 37 -26.46 -15.05 -37.62
CA VAL A 37 -25.16 -14.86 -38.24
C VAL A 37 -24.20 -15.93 -37.75
N GLU A 38 -23.44 -16.51 -38.68
CA GLU A 38 -22.45 -17.53 -38.40
C GLU A 38 -21.11 -16.87 -38.10
N TRP A 39 -20.69 -16.93 -36.84
CA TRP A 39 -19.40 -16.39 -36.40
C TRP A 39 -18.58 -17.50 -35.73
N PRO A 40 -17.25 -17.46 -35.82
CA PRO A 40 -16.38 -18.35 -35.06
C PRO A 40 -16.63 -18.25 -33.55
N LEU A 41 -16.68 -19.41 -32.88
CA LEU A 41 -16.98 -19.50 -31.44
C LEU A 41 -16.02 -18.70 -30.56
N ILE A 42 -14.74 -18.62 -30.95
CA ILE A 42 -13.72 -17.84 -30.23
C ILE A 42 -14.09 -16.36 -30.12
N ILE A 43 -14.70 -15.76 -31.15
CA ILE A 43 -15.07 -14.33 -31.16
C ILE A 43 -16.17 -14.08 -30.13
N ILE A 44 -17.12 -14.99 -30.04
CA ILE A 44 -18.26 -14.91 -29.11
C ILE A 44 -17.77 -14.97 -27.66
N ILE A 45 -16.87 -15.91 -27.34
CA ILE A 45 -16.27 -16.02 -26.00
C ILE A 45 -15.46 -14.78 -25.67
N PHE A 46 -14.62 -14.32 -26.61
CA PHE A 46 -13.80 -13.12 -26.39
C PHE A 46 -14.67 -11.89 -26.08
N ALA A 47 -15.73 -11.68 -26.85
CA ALA A 47 -16.68 -10.59 -26.64
C ALA A 47 -17.40 -10.70 -25.29
N SER A 48 -17.84 -11.90 -24.91
CA SER A 48 -18.50 -12.16 -23.62
C SER A 48 -17.56 -11.87 -22.43
N VAL A 49 -16.31 -12.35 -22.51
CA VAL A 49 -15.29 -12.12 -21.48
C VAL A 49 -14.97 -10.63 -21.39
N LEU A 50 -14.81 -9.92 -22.52
CA LEU A 50 -14.60 -8.48 -22.54
C LEU A 50 -15.75 -7.74 -21.86
N LEU A 51 -16.99 -8.10 -22.18
CA LEU A 51 -18.18 -7.46 -21.63
C LEU A 51 -18.29 -7.72 -20.12
N GLY A 52 -18.02 -8.95 -19.67
CA GLY A 52 -17.96 -9.31 -18.26
C GLY A 52 -16.87 -8.52 -17.50
N ALA A 53 -15.67 -8.41 -18.07
CA ALA A 53 -14.58 -7.62 -17.50
C ALA A 53 -14.93 -6.12 -17.44
N LEU A 54 -15.59 -5.59 -18.47
CA LEU A 54 -16.07 -4.22 -18.50
C LEU A 54 -17.09 -3.98 -17.38
N ILE A 55 -18.10 -4.84 -17.23
CA ILE A 55 -19.08 -4.73 -16.16
C ILE A 55 -18.41 -4.84 -14.79
N ALA A 56 -17.50 -5.79 -14.60
CA ALA A 56 -16.78 -5.99 -13.34
C ALA A 56 -15.92 -4.75 -12.97
N THR A 57 -15.22 -4.16 -13.94
CA THR A 57 -14.42 -2.95 -13.70
C THR A 57 -15.28 -1.74 -13.38
N LEU A 58 -16.43 -1.57 -14.06
CA LEU A 58 -17.40 -0.52 -13.73
C LEU A 58 -17.95 -0.67 -12.31
N LEU A 59 -18.36 -1.88 -11.91
CA LEU A 59 -18.86 -2.15 -10.57
C LEU A 59 -17.78 -1.98 -9.49
N SER A 60 -16.56 -2.43 -9.75
CA SER A 60 -15.41 -2.27 -8.86
C SER A 60 -15.11 -0.78 -8.64
N THR A 61 -15.07 -0.01 -9.73
CA THR A 61 -14.82 1.43 -9.71
C THR A 61 -15.92 2.17 -8.95
N TYR A 62 -17.19 1.85 -9.24
CA TYR A 62 -18.35 2.44 -8.54
C TYR A 62 -18.29 2.23 -7.02
N ARG A 63 -17.98 1.00 -6.57
CA ARG A 63 -17.79 0.68 -5.14
C ARG A 63 -16.64 1.48 -4.53
N ALA A 64 -15.47 1.51 -5.21
CA ALA A 64 -14.31 2.28 -4.75
C ALA A 64 -14.59 3.78 -4.59
N PHE A 65 -15.45 4.36 -5.44
CA PHE A 65 -15.89 5.76 -5.30
C PHE A 65 -16.84 5.97 -4.11
N LYS A 66 -17.73 5.01 -3.82
CA LYS A 66 -18.64 5.08 -2.67
C LYS A 66 -17.86 4.99 -1.35
N ASP A 67 -16.95 4.03 -1.25
CA ASP A 67 -16.18 3.76 -0.03
C ASP A 67 -15.24 4.93 0.33
N GLN A 68 -14.71 5.65 -0.68
CA GLN A 68 -13.94 6.87 -0.46
C GLN A 68 -14.72 8.00 0.22
N ARG A 69 -16.06 8.05 0.07
CA ARG A 69 -16.90 9.05 0.76
C ARG A 69 -17.05 8.70 2.24
N GLU A 70 -17.27 7.43 2.56
CA GLU A 70 -17.41 6.96 3.96
C GLU A 70 -16.10 7.14 4.74
N GLN A 71 -14.95 6.86 4.12
CA GLN A 71 -13.63 7.10 4.75
C GLN A 71 -13.33 8.58 5.02
N LYS A 72 -13.87 9.51 4.20
CA LYS A 72 -13.72 10.96 4.47
C LYS A 72 -14.55 11.41 5.68
N HIS A 73 -15.70 10.79 5.93
CA HIS A 73 -16.52 11.11 7.10
C HIS A 73 -15.92 10.55 8.40
N GLN A 74 -15.33 9.35 8.40
CA GLN A 74 -14.67 8.79 9.60
C GLN A 74 -13.37 9.53 9.97
N LYS A 75 -12.53 9.91 8.99
CA LYS A 75 -11.31 10.69 9.25
C LYS A 75 -11.57 12.11 9.77
N SER A 76 -12.77 12.65 9.57
CA SER A 76 -13.15 13.98 10.06
C SER A 76 -13.63 13.95 11.51
N ALA A 77 -14.17 12.82 11.98
CA ALA A 77 -14.58 12.63 13.37
C ALA A 77 -13.37 12.39 14.31
N GLU A 78 -12.33 11.70 13.84
CA GLU A 78 -11.13 11.40 14.64
C GLU A 78 -10.21 12.61 14.83
N LYS A 79 -10.30 13.63 13.95
CA LYS A 79 -9.46 14.84 14.02
C LYS A 79 -9.98 15.91 14.98
N SER A 80 -11.16 15.71 15.58
CA SER A 80 -11.83 16.71 16.44
C SER A 80 -11.66 16.47 17.94
N ASP A 81 -11.03 15.35 18.35
CA ASP A 81 -10.83 15.01 19.77
C ASP A 81 -9.36 15.14 20.25
N ALA A 82 -8.47 15.67 19.40
CA ALA A 82 -7.12 16.05 19.81
C ALA A 82 -7.12 17.47 20.43
N GLY A 83 -7.85 17.62 21.54
CA GLY A 83 -7.76 18.78 22.44
C GLY A 83 -6.40 18.84 23.17
N PRO A 84 -5.99 20.03 23.64
CA PRO A 84 -4.62 20.31 24.08
C PRO A 84 -4.34 19.76 25.49
N SER A 85 -4.08 18.46 25.64
CA SER A 85 -3.79 17.86 26.96
C SER A 85 -2.39 17.26 27.10
N SER A 86 -1.56 17.23 26.05
CA SER A 86 -0.26 16.53 26.10
C SER A 86 0.97 17.40 26.42
N ARG A 87 0.83 18.71 26.71
CA ARG A 87 1.98 19.61 26.97
C ARG A 87 2.30 19.88 28.43
N ALA A 88 1.50 19.39 29.39
CA ALA A 88 1.73 19.64 30.82
C ALA A 88 2.61 18.58 31.53
N GLY A 89 2.92 17.45 30.87
CA GLY A 89 3.59 16.30 31.52
C GLY A 89 5.12 16.33 31.51
N MET A 90 5.77 17.08 30.62
CA MET A 90 7.22 16.95 30.42
C MET A 90 8.08 17.97 31.20
N MET A 91 7.45 18.89 31.94
CA MET A 91 8.15 19.97 32.65
C MET A 91 8.02 19.82 34.18
N ARG A 92 8.16 18.60 34.72
CA ARG A 92 8.17 18.39 36.18
C ARG A 92 9.18 17.36 36.71
N SER A 93 10.01 16.75 35.86
CA SER A 93 10.93 15.70 36.31
C SER A 93 12.40 16.11 36.50
N GLU A 94 12.81 17.34 36.23
CA GLU A 94 14.24 17.74 36.36
C GLU A 94 14.54 18.83 37.41
N LYS A 95 13.60 19.18 38.30
CA LYS A 95 13.85 20.18 39.35
C LYS A 95 13.47 19.71 40.76
N SER A 96 13.94 18.53 41.16
CA SER A 96 13.74 18.01 42.53
C SER A 96 14.91 17.18 43.09
N SER A 97 16.16 17.48 42.72
CA SER A 97 17.33 16.84 43.32
C SER A 97 18.50 17.79 43.60
N LYS A 98 18.25 19.10 43.71
CA LYS A 98 19.30 20.07 44.07
C LYS A 98 18.80 21.11 45.05
N ASP A 99 18.42 20.66 46.25
CA ASP A 99 18.63 21.42 47.48
C ASP A 99 18.36 20.53 48.71
N ARG A 100 19.04 20.83 49.83
CA ARG A 100 19.16 20.10 51.11
C ARG A 100 20.45 19.28 51.21
N SER A 101 21.57 19.94 51.56
CA SER A 101 22.02 20.20 52.95
C SER A 101 22.78 18.97 53.49
N ASN A 102 23.96 19.04 54.10
CA ASN A 102 24.66 20.14 54.74
C ASN A 102 26.10 19.66 55.01
N ASP A 103 27.00 20.61 55.26
CA ASP A 103 28.12 20.54 56.21
C ASP A 103 28.71 19.15 56.56
N GLU A 104 29.96 18.90 56.17
CA GLU A 104 31.06 18.94 57.17
C GLU A 104 32.44 18.81 56.52
N LYS A 105 33.32 19.59 57.11
CA LYS A 105 34.75 19.75 56.90
C LYS A 105 35.50 18.44 57.16
N SER A 106 36.48 18.09 56.32
CA SER A 106 37.72 17.48 56.82
C SER A 106 38.85 17.63 55.82
N ASP A 107 39.89 18.28 56.33
CA ASP A 107 41.26 18.32 55.83
C ASP A 107 41.77 16.92 55.46
N SER A 108 42.55 16.82 54.38
CA SER A 108 43.96 16.39 54.48
C SER A 108 44.59 16.24 53.08
N ASP A 109 45.69 16.95 52.92
CA ASP A 109 46.94 16.50 52.30
C ASP A 109 46.89 15.85 50.92
N THR A 110 47.29 16.62 49.90
CA THR A 110 48.43 16.18 49.07
C THR A 110 49.21 17.39 48.57
N LYS A 111 50.30 17.69 49.28
CA LYS A 111 51.46 18.45 48.77
C LYS A 111 52.60 17.45 48.53
N SER A 112 53.45 17.78 47.55
CA SER A 112 54.64 17.07 47.03
C SER A 112 54.33 16.14 45.86
N GLN A 113 55.04 16.22 44.73
CA GLN A 113 56.44 16.62 44.56
C GLN A 113 56.69 17.20 43.16
N ASN A 114 57.49 18.27 43.12
CA ASN A 114 58.30 18.65 41.98
C ASN A 114 59.32 17.54 41.72
N ASP A 115 59.57 17.22 40.44
CA ASP A 115 60.87 16.72 39.99
C ASP A 115 61.22 17.45 38.68
N ASP A 116 62.20 18.35 38.76
CA ASP A 116 62.98 18.91 37.66
C ASP A 116 63.86 17.82 37.00
N ILE A 117 64.55 18.20 35.90
CA ILE A 117 65.71 17.54 35.24
C ILE A 117 65.26 16.58 34.10
N LEU A 118 65.55 16.79 32.81
CA LEU A 118 66.72 17.34 32.08
C LEU A 118 66.28 17.90 30.72
#